data_AF-A0AAX0BCY3-F1
#
_entry.id   AF-A0AAX0BCY3-F1
#
_cell.length_a   1.000
_cell.length_b   1.000
_cell.length_c   1.000
_cell.angle_alpha   90.00
_cell.angle_beta   90.00
_cell.angle_gamma   90.00
#
_symmetry.space_group_name_H-M   'P 1'
#
loop_
_entity.id
_entity.type
_entity.pdbx_description
1 polymer ?
#
loop_
_entity_poly.entity_id
_entity_poly.type
_entity_poly.pdbx_seq_one_letter_code
_entity_poly.pdbx_strand_id
1 'polypeptide(L)'
;MKSLNVKLYNYSKFIKTDEMIKCLNLLPDQYKELDNNIFIFESYLDYSLFCIKKLDFLSLSICMPRYMFRLFTKTDIPGFYSIVNKNVFIIEKTILSLIDTKLNIVKTSKEYSEYATDDVLNNYKFMWVKFIVLDTIVHEITHALQHHKKNIGFSIKKILIKWQNSPSEYDAVKSSISIFSQNHNEFISILNVKGIKINHSLSPLSTSYKYYIKL
;
A
#
# COMPACT_ATOMS: atom_id res chain seq x y z
N MET A 1 -23.86 4.95 11.01
CA MET A 1 -22.58 4.69 10.32
C MET A 1 -22.77 3.52 9.39
N LYS A 2 -22.45 3.66 8.09
CA LYS A 2 -22.39 2.50 7.17
C LYS A 2 -21.20 1.61 7.58
N SER A 3 -21.35 0.29 7.47
CA SER A 3 -20.24 -0.68 7.62
C SER A 3 -19.46 -0.78 6.32
N LEU A 4 -18.16 -1.07 6.40
CA LEU A 4 -17.33 -1.33 5.23
C LEU A 4 -17.79 -2.63 4.53
N ASN A 5 -18.12 -2.55 3.23
CA ASN A 5 -18.49 -3.73 2.43
C ASN A 5 -17.27 -4.50 1.89
N VAL A 6 -16.07 -3.92 2.01
CA VAL A 6 -14.83 -4.50 1.51
C VAL A 6 -14.45 -5.75 2.29
N LYS A 7 -14.17 -6.86 1.57
CA LYS A 7 -13.70 -8.12 2.16
C LYS A 7 -12.18 -8.18 2.16
N LEU A 8 -11.59 -8.45 3.33
CA LEU A 8 -10.14 -8.55 3.50
C LEU A 8 -9.70 -10.03 3.56
N TYR A 9 -8.90 -10.45 2.58
CA TYR A 9 -8.23 -11.75 2.54
C TYR A 9 -6.75 -11.54 2.87
N ASN A 10 -6.44 -11.72 4.14
CA ASN A 10 -5.12 -11.43 4.69
C ASN A 10 -4.28 -12.70 4.80
N TYR A 11 -3.22 -12.81 3.99
CA TYR A 11 -2.21 -13.87 4.07
C TYR A 11 -0.91 -13.38 4.72
N SER A 12 -0.92 -12.17 5.31
CA SER A 12 0.21 -11.59 6.05
C SER A 12 0.45 -12.28 7.39
N LYS A 13 1.72 -12.30 7.81
CA LYS A 13 2.13 -12.63 9.19
C LYS A 13 2.40 -11.39 10.05
N PHE A 14 2.49 -10.21 9.44
CA PHE A 14 2.86 -8.95 10.10
C PHE A 14 1.65 -8.15 10.58
N ILE A 15 0.49 -8.40 9.98
CA ILE A 15 -0.69 -7.57 10.15
C ILE A 15 -1.88 -8.44 10.53
N LYS A 16 -2.60 -8.05 11.58
CA LYS A 16 -3.84 -8.73 11.95
C LYS A 16 -5.01 -8.18 11.15
N THR A 17 -5.90 -9.08 10.72
CA THR A 17 -7.09 -8.73 9.93
C THR A 17 -8.02 -7.77 10.69
N ASP A 18 -8.17 -7.95 12.00
CA ASP A 18 -9.05 -7.10 12.82
C ASP A 18 -8.52 -5.67 12.98
N GLU A 19 -7.21 -5.49 13.13
CA GLU A 19 -6.54 -4.19 13.13
C GLU A 19 -6.82 -3.45 11.80
N MET A 20 -6.65 -4.12 10.66
CA MET A 20 -6.95 -3.54 9.35
C MET A 20 -8.41 -3.17 9.17
N ILE A 21 -9.34 -4.06 9.52
CA ILE A 21 -10.78 -3.79 9.40
C ILE A 21 -11.17 -2.58 10.25
N LYS A 22 -10.64 -2.47 11.48
CA LYS A 22 -10.86 -1.30 12.34
C LYS A 22 -10.38 -0.01 11.67
N CYS A 23 -9.17 0.01 11.11
CA CYS A 23 -8.66 1.16 10.37
C CYS A 23 -9.52 1.49 9.14
N LEU A 24 -9.92 0.50 8.35
CA LEU A 24 -10.71 0.71 7.14
C LEU A 24 -12.14 1.22 7.45
N ASN A 25 -12.68 0.93 8.63
CA ASN A 25 -13.97 1.47 9.06
C ASN A 25 -13.93 2.98 9.37
N LEU A 26 -12.74 3.55 9.60
CA LEU A 26 -12.54 4.99 9.78
C LEU A 26 -12.50 5.75 8.45
N LEU A 27 -12.49 5.05 7.32
CA LEU A 27 -12.53 5.70 6.02
C LEU A 27 -13.88 6.43 5.81
N PRO A 28 -13.88 7.54 5.04
CA PRO A 28 -15.11 8.27 4.72
C PRO A 28 -16.16 7.36 4.07
N ASP A 29 -17.45 7.67 4.28
CA ASP A 29 -18.55 6.77 3.89
C ASP A 29 -18.57 6.38 2.40
N GLN A 30 -18.08 7.24 1.50
CA GLN A 30 -17.92 6.95 0.08
C GLN A 30 -17.04 5.71 -0.21
N TYR A 31 -16.08 5.39 0.66
CA TYR A 31 -15.23 4.20 0.54
C TYR A 31 -15.96 2.93 0.93
N LYS A 32 -17.01 3.05 1.77
CA LYS A 32 -17.79 1.91 2.28
C LYS A 32 -18.83 1.42 1.28
N GLU A 33 -19.12 2.21 0.26
CA GLU A 33 -19.99 1.85 -0.86
C GLU A 33 -19.31 0.90 -1.84
N LEU A 34 -18.00 0.73 -1.72
CA LEU A 34 -17.22 -0.16 -2.57
C LEU A 34 -17.35 -1.62 -2.12
N ASP A 35 -17.57 -2.51 -3.09
CA ASP A 35 -17.63 -3.97 -2.90
C ASP A 35 -16.34 -4.66 -3.42
N ASN A 36 -15.20 -4.01 -3.19
CA ASN A 36 -13.90 -4.58 -3.59
C ASN A 36 -13.48 -5.69 -2.62
N ASN A 37 -12.70 -6.66 -3.10
CA ASN A 37 -11.91 -7.51 -2.21
C ASN A 37 -10.49 -6.97 -2.12
N ILE A 38 -9.91 -6.95 -0.92
CA ILE A 38 -8.49 -6.68 -0.69
C ILE A 38 -7.80 -8.01 -0.43
N PHE A 39 -6.75 -8.31 -1.17
CA PHE A 39 -5.88 -9.44 -0.93
C PHE A 39 -4.49 -8.95 -0.52
N ILE A 40 -4.01 -9.39 0.64
CA ILE A 40 -2.65 -9.12 1.11
C ILE A 40 -1.86 -10.42 0.97
N PHE A 41 -0.91 -10.45 0.03
CA PHE A 41 -0.03 -11.59 -0.21
C PHE A 41 1.36 -11.32 0.33
N GLU A 42 2.02 -12.37 0.83
CA GLU A 42 3.42 -12.31 1.21
C GLU A 42 4.28 -11.98 -0.02
N SER A 43 4.03 -12.64 -1.15
CA SER A 43 4.82 -12.49 -2.38
C SER A 43 3.99 -12.52 -3.67
N TYR A 44 4.62 -12.09 -4.77
CA TYR A 44 4.07 -12.27 -6.12
C TYR A 44 3.92 -13.74 -6.53
N LEU A 45 4.69 -14.66 -5.92
CA LEU A 45 4.54 -16.09 -6.15
C LEU A 45 3.20 -16.55 -5.58
N ASP A 46 2.85 -16.12 -4.37
CA ASP A 46 1.57 -16.47 -3.74
C ASP A 46 0.39 -15.92 -4.55
N TYR A 47 0.52 -14.69 -5.05
CA TYR A 47 -0.45 -14.11 -5.98
C TYR A 47 -0.57 -14.94 -7.29
N SER A 48 0.56 -15.33 -7.89
CA SER A 48 0.56 -16.13 -9.12
C SER A 48 -0.11 -17.50 -8.90
N LEU A 49 0.22 -18.17 -7.80
CA LEU A 49 -0.40 -19.43 -7.40
C LEU A 49 -1.90 -19.27 -7.14
N PHE A 50 -2.31 -18.17 -6.51
CA PHE A 50 -3.71 -17.83 -6.33
C PHE A 50 -4.45 -17.69 -7.66
N CYS A 51 -3.90 -16.94 -8.62
CA CYS A 51 -4.49 -16.78 -9.94
C CYS A 51 -4.60 -18.11 -10.70
N ILE A 52 -3.55 -18.96 -10.67
CA ILE A 52 -3.58 -20.30 -11.27
C ILE A 52 -4.67 -21.15 -10.63
N LYS A 53 -4.74 -21.18 -9.28
CA LYS A 53 -5.76 -21.94 -8.53
C LYS A 53 -7.18 -21.48 -8.84
N LYS A 54 -7.37 -20.20 -9.14
CA LYS A 54 -8.67 -19.60 -9.50
C LYS A 54 -8.97 -19.65 -11.00
N LEU A 55 -8.06 -20.20 -11.82
CA LEU A 55 -8.14 -20.17 -13.28
C LEU A 55 -8.27 -18.74 -13.85
N ASP A 56 -7.73 -17.75 -13.13
CA ASP A 56 -7.76 -16.33 -13.48
C ASP A 56 -6.53 -15.96 -14.33
N PHE A 57 -6.49 -16.52 -15.54
CA PHE A 57 -5.39 -16.33 -16.48
C PHE A 57 -5.29 -14.89 -17.00
N LEU A 58 -6.41 -14.15 -17.03
CA LEU A 58 -6.43 -12.76 -17.45
C LEU A 58 -5.67 -11.88 -16.44
N SER A 59 -5.91 -12.05 -15.15
CA SER A 59 -5.17 -11.31 -14.12
C SER A 59 -3.71 -11.74 -14.05
N LEU A 60 -3.42 -13.03 -14.25
CA LEU A 60 -2.05 -13.52 -14.33
C LEU A 60 -1.28 -12.89 -15.51
N SER A 61 -1.88 -12.86 -16.70
CA SER A 61 -1.28 -12.31 -17.93
C SER A 61 -1.11 -10.79 -17.92
N ILE A 62 -1.93 -10.05 -17.18
CA ILE A 62 -1.75 -8.60 -17.01
C ILE A 62 -0.62 -8.31 -16.01
N CYS A 63 -0.51 -9.11 -14.95
CA CYS A 63 0.47 -8.89 -13.88
C CYS A 63 1.88 -9.39 -14.22
N MET A 64 2.01 -10.50 -14.97
CA MET A 64 3.31 -11.07 -15.32
C MET A 64 4.21 -10.13 -16.13
N PRO A 65 3.73 -9.43 -17.17
CA PRO A 65 4.53 -8.42 -17.86
C PRO A 65 4.97 -7.30 -16.91
N ARG A 66 4.09 -6.80 -16.02
CA ARG A 66 4.48 -5.78 -15.01
C ARG A 66 5.58 -6.30 -14.09
N TYR A 67 5.50 -7.55 -13.65
CA TYR A 67 6.54 -8.22 -12.86
C TYR A 67 7.86 -8.35 -13.63
N MET A 68 7.81 -8.73 -14.90
CA MET A 68 8.99 -8.85 -15.76
C MET A 68 9.63 -7.48 -16.02
N PHE A 69 8.84 -6.46 -16.37
CA PHE A 69 9.30 -5.08 -16.54
C PHE A 69 9.94 -4.54 -15.25
N ARG A 70 9.42 -4.91 -14.07
CA ARG A 70 10.01 -4.54 -12.77
C ARG A 70 11.46 -5.01 -12.61
N LEU A 71 11.82 -6.19 -13.12
CA LEU A 71 13.20 -6.69 -13.06
C LEU A 71 14.18 -5.73 -13.76
N PHE A 72 13.69 -4.91 -14.70
CA PHE A 72 14.49 -3.95 -15.46
C PHE A 72 14.38 -2.51 -14.93
N THR A 73 13.27 -2.11 -14.31
CA THR A 73 13.02 -0.71 -13.91
C THR A 73 13.34 -0.38 -12.45
N LYS A 74 13.63 -1.36 -11.59
CA LYS A 74 13.89 -1.19 -10.14
C LYS A 74 12.79 -0.41 -9.37
N THR A 75 11.59 -0.28 -9.94
CA THR A 75 10.45 0.38 -9.30
C THR A 75 9.59 -0.65 -8.59
N ASP A 76 9.67 -0.67 -7.28
CA ASP A 76 8.92 -1.58 -6.41
C ASP A 76 7.52 -1.01 -6.15
N ILE A 77 6.50 -1.62 -6.77
CA ILE A 77 5.09 -1.25 -6.60
C ILE A 77 4.50 -2.13 -5.48
N PRO A 78 4.16 -1.57 -4.30
CA PRO A 78 3.73 -2.34 -3.12
C PRO A 78 2.30 -2.86 -3.23
N GLY A 79 1.49 -2.33 -4.14
CA GLY A 79 0.11 -2.77 -4.36
C GLY A 79 -0.46 -2.27 -5.68
N PHE A 80 -1.61 -2.81 -6.07
CA PHE A 80 -2.33 -2.35 -7.25
C PHE A 80 -3.82 -2.68 -7.18
N TYR A 81 -4.64 -1.79 -7.72
CA TYR A 81 -6.04 -2.05 -8.05
C TYR A 81 -6.18 -2.68 -9.45
N SER A 82 -6.84 -3.85 -9.52
CA SER A 82 -7.23 -4.49 -10.77
C SER A 82 -8.60 -4.02 -11.22
N ILE A 83 -8.65 -3.33 -12.37
CA ILE A 83 -9.91 -2.88 -13.00
C ILE A 83 -10.79 -4.07 -13.41
N VAL A 84 -10.17 -5.16 -13.89
CA VAL A 84 -10.88 -6.35 -14.40
C VAL A 84 -11.68 -7.01 -13.30
N ASN A 85 -11.01 -7.28 -12.17
CA ASN A 85 -11.62 -8.01 -11.06
C ASN A 85 -12.21 -7.10 -9.99
N LYS A 86 -12.01 -5.78 -10.11
CA LYS A 86 -12.34 -4.79 -9.09
C LYS A 86 -11.79 -5.18 -7.72
N ASN A 87 -10.55 -5.66 -7.67
CA ASN A 87 -9.90 -6.11 -6.44
C ASN A 87 -8.60 -5.34 -6.21
N VAL A 88 -8.26 -5.14 -4.94
CA VAL A 88 -7.00 -4.55 -4.50
C VAL A 88 -6.06 -5.67 -4.10
N PHE A 89 -4.81 -5.58 -4.56
CA PHE A 89 -3.76 -6.55 -4.27
C PHE A 89 -2.58 -5.84 -3.63
N ILE A 90 -2.10 -6.35 -2.50
CA ILE A 90 -0.94 -5.84 -1.77
C ILE A 90 0.13 -6.93 -1.74
N ILE A 91 1.37 -6.56 -2.00
CA ILE A 91 2.52 -7.46 -1.97
C ILE A 91 3.50 -7.04 -0.88
N GLU A 92 3.47 -7.74 0.24
CA GLU A 92 4.23 -7.35 1.44
C GLU A 92 5.74 -7.43 1.25
N LYS A 93 6.26 -8.42 0.52
CA LYS A 93 7.70 -8.55 0.25
C LYS A 93 8.31 -7.28 -0.35
N THR A 94 7.54 -6.57 -1.17
CA THR A 94 7.96 -5.30 -1.76
C THR A 94 8.06 -4.20 -0.70
N ILE A 95 7.09 -4.12 0.21
CA ILE A 95 7.11 -3.18 1.34
C ILE A 95 8.28 -3.50 2.28
N LEU A 96 8.49 -4.78 2.59
CA LEU A 96 9.59 -5.25 3.43
C LEU A 96 10.96 -4.86 2.83
N SER A 97 11.16 -5.06 1.53
CA SER A 97 12.39 -4.67 0.82
C SER A 97 12.68 -3.16 0.95
N LEU A 98 11.65 -2.32 0.80
CA LEU A 98 11.77 -0.87 0.96
C LEU A 98 12.16 -0.48 2.40
N ILE A 99 11.53 -1.11 3.39
CA ILE A 99 11.83 -0.87 4.81
C ILE A 99 13.24 -1.35 5.14
N ASP A 100 13.62 -2.56 4.74
CA ASP A 100 14.94 -3.13 4.99
C ASP A 100 16.06 -2.27 4.42
N THR A 101 15.85 -1.71 3.22
CA THR A 101 16.78 -0.75 2.62
C THR A 101 16.97 0.48 3.50
N LYS A 102 15.89 1.02 4.09
CA LYS A 102 15.95 2.18 4.98
C LYS A 102 16.57 1.85 6.33
N LEU A 103 16.23 0.71 6.92
CA LEU A 103 16.79 0.27 8.19
C LEU A 103 18.29 -0.03 8.08
N ASN A 104 18.75 -0.57 6.95
CA ASN A 104 20.17 -0.79 6.72
C ASN A 104 20.98 0.52 6.66
N ILE A 105 20.40 1.60 6.13
CA ILE A 105 21.01 2.94 6.18
C ILE A 105 21.14 3.42 7.63
N VAL A 106 20.12 3.20 8.48
CA VAL A 106 20.17 3.56 9.90
C VAL A 106 21.26 2.74 10.62
N LYS A 107 21.27 1.42 10.40
CA LYS A 107 22.24 0.48 10.99
C LYS A 107 23.69 0.83 10.66
N THR A 108 23.96 1.37 9.47
CA THR A 108 25.30 1.73 9.00
C THR A 108 25.67 3.20 9.25
N SER A 109 24.77 4.00 9.83
CA SER A 109 25.01 5.41 10.09
C SER A 109 25.90 5.62 11.32
N LYS A 110 26.83 6.58 11.25
CA LYS A 110 27.70 6.94 12.40
C LYS A 110 26.93 7.46 13.60
N GLU A 111 25.78 8.10 13.37
CA GLU A 111 24.99 8.77 14.41
C GLU A 111 24.08 7.80 15.17
N TYR A 112 23.57 6.75 14.50
CA TYR A 112 22.54 5.88 15.08
C TYR A 112 22.95 4.40 15.20
N SER A 113 24.09 3.99 14.67
CA SER A 113 24.53 2.58 14.66
C SER A 113 24.61 1.95 16.06
N GLU A 114 25.01 2.72 17.07
CA GLU A 114 25.11 2.24 18.46
C GLU A 114 23.74 1.94 19.10
N TYR A 115 22.67 2.54 18.61
CA TYR A 115 21.30 2.35 19.10
C TYR A 115 20.49 1.37 18.23
N ALA A 116 21.01 1.00 17.05
CA ALA A 116 20.35 0.20 16.04
C ALA A 116 20.55 -1.32 16.27
N THR A 117 20.18 -1.81 17.45
CA THR A 117 20.19 -3.26 17.74
C THR A 117 19.18 -4.00 16.85
N ASP A 118 19.42 -5.29 16.59
CA ASP A 118 18.52 -6.07 15.74
C ASP A 118 17.09 -6.11 16.30
N ASP A 119 16.91 -6.15 17.62
CA ASP A 119 15.58 -6.09 18.27
C ASP A 119 14.87 -4.76 18.00
N VAL A 120 15.58 -3.63 18.12
CA VAL A 120 15.03 -2.30 17.84
C VAL A 120 14.65 -2.21 16.36
N LEU A 121 15.54 -2.62 15.46
CA LEU A 121 15.29 -2.60 14.02
C LEU A 121 14.12 -3.50 13.63
N ASN A 122 13.99 -4.69 14.21
CA ASN A 122 12.87 -5.60 13.96
C ASN A 122 11.54 -5.03 14.47
N ASN A 123 11.53 -4.37 15.63
CA ASN A 123 10.34 -3.69 16.13
C ASN A 123 9.91 -2.55 15.20
N TYR A 124 10.85 -1.72 14.74
CA TYR A 124 10.57 -0.69 13.74
C TYR A 124 10.05 -1.28 12.43
N LYS A 125 10.68 -2.36 11.94
CA LYS A 125 10.22 -3.07 10.75
C LYS A 125 8.75 -3.48 10.87
N PHE A 126 8.39 -4.12 11.97
CA PHE A 126 7.01 -4.57 12.22
C PHE A 126 6.02 -3.41 12.22
N MET A 127 6.34 -2.32 12.92
CA MET A 127 5.50 -1.12 12.95
C MET A 127 5.34 -0.47 11.56
N TRP A 128 6.44 -0.36 10.81
CA TRP A 128 6.45 0.24 9.47
C TRP A 128 5.66 -0.57 8.45
N VAL A 129 5.75 -1.90 8.49
CA VAL A 129 4.99 -2.78 7.59
C VAL A 129 3.49 -2.54 7.75
N LYS A 130 2.99 -2.53 8.98
CA LYS A 130 1.56 -2.27 9.26
C LYS A 130 1.09 -0.95 8.66
N PHE A 131 1.86 0.12 8.90
CA PHE A 131 1.49 1.46 8.48
C PHE A 131 1.53 1.62 6.96
N ILE A 132 2.57 1.11 6.29
CA ILE A 132 2.72 1.20 4.84
C ILE A 132 1.70 0.32 4.11
N VAL A 133 1.35 -0.85 4.64
CA VAL A 133 0.27 -1.66 4.07
C VAL A 133 -1.06 -0.92 4.14
N LEU A 134 -1.40 -0.30 5.28
CA LEU A 134 -2.63 0.49 5.38
C LEU A 134 -2.63 1.64 4.36
N ASP A 135 -1.51 2.35 4.22
CA ASP A 135 -1.40 3.46 3.26
C ASP A 135 -1.54 2.98 1.82
N THR A 136 -0.89 1.87 1.49
CA THR A 136 -1.01 1.24 0.17
C THR A 136 -2.47 0.83 -0.09
N ILE A 137 -3.15 0.24 0.88
CA ILE A 137 -4.57 -0.13 0.74
C ILE A 137 -5.44 1.11 0.50
N VAL A 138 -5.27 2.18 1.29
CA VAL A 138 -6.06 3.42 1.14
C VAL A 138 -5.82 4.04 -0.24
N HIS A 139 -4.58 4.06 -0.70
CA HIS A 139 -4.21 4.53 -2.03
C HIS A 139 -4.93 3.72 -3.13
N GLU A 140 -4.84 2.40 -3.10
CA GLU A 140 -5.43 1.54 -4.13
C GLU A 140 -6.97 1.51 -4.10
N ILE A 141 -7.59 1.56 -2.91
CA ILE A 141 -9.04 1.71 -2.81
C ILE A 141 -9.47 3.08 -3.34
N THR A 142 -8.63 4.13 -3.22
CA THR A 142 -8.94 5.41 -3.84
C THR A 142 -9.03 5.29 -5.36
N HIS A 143 -8.17 4.49 -5.99
CA HIS A 143 -8.32 4.17 -7.41
C HIS A 143 -9.62 3.42 -7.71
N ALA A 144 -10.00 2.47 -6.86
CA ALA A 144 -11.28 1.80 -6.98
C ALA A 144 -12.47 2.78 -6.88
N LEU A 145 -12.41 3.74 -5.95
CA LEU A 145 -13.40 4.80 -5.79
C LEU A 145 -13.47 5.72 -7.00
N GLN A 146 -12.32 6.15 -7.52
CA GLN A 146 -12.24 6.95 -8.74
C GLN A 146 -12.87 6.21 -9.92
N HIS A 147 -12.58 4.92 -10.08
CA HIS A 147 -13.15 4.08 -11.12
C HIS A 147 -14.67 3.94 -10.96
N HIS A 148 -15.15 3.68 -9.74
CA HIS A 148 -16.57 3.58 -9.39
C HIS A 148 -17.33 4.88 -9.70
N LYS A 149 -16.76 6.05 -9.33
CA LYS A 149 -17.43 7.34 -9.51
C LYS A 149 -17.40 7.89 -10.93
N LYS A 150 -16.34 7.62 -11.69
CA LYS A 150 -16.09 8.30 -12.97
C LYS A 150 -16.25 7.38 -14.21
N ASN A 151 -16.75 6.15 -14.07
CA ASN A 151 -16.86 5.16 -15.18
C ASN A 151 -15.59 5.14 -16.04
N ILE A 152 -14.42 5.14 -15.38
CA ILE A 152 -13.15 5.35 -16.06
C ILE A 152 -12.79 4.09 -16.85
N GLY A 153 -13.07 4.09 -18.15
CA GLY A 153 -12.68 3.01 -19.06
C GLY A 153 -11.16 2.76 -19.06
N PHE A 154 -10.80 1.50 -19.32
CA PHE A 154 -9.43 1.10 -19.59
C PHE A 154 -9.00 1.72 -20.94
N SER A 155 -8.01 2.61 -20.93
CA SER A 155 -7.45 3.17 -22.16
C SER A 155 -5.97 2.86 -22.22
N ILE A 156 -5.54 2.22 -23.30
CA ILE A 156 -4.14 1.89 -23.59
C ILE A 156 -3.26 3.16 -23.55
N LYS A 157 -3.81 4.34 -23.89
CA LYS A 157 -3.12 5.63 -23.77
C LYS A 157 -2.60 5.93 -22.36
N LYS A 158 -3.21 5.38 -21.31
CA LYS A 158 -2.76 5.55 -19.92
C LYS A 158 -1.47 4.82 -19.58
N ILE A 159 -1.15 3.75 -20.32
CA ILE A 159 0.09 2.98 -20.13
C ILE A 159 1.32 3.82 -20.52
N LEU A 160 1.15 4.82 -21.40
CA LEU A 160 2.21 5.69 -21.91
C LEU A 160 2.42 6.97 -21.06
N ILE A 161 1.49 7.30 -20.17
CA ILE A 161 1.64 8.47 -19.29
C ILE A 161 2.55 8.07 -18.14
N LYS A 162 3.65 8.82 -17.93
CA LYS A 162 4.48 8.66 -16.72
C LYS A 162 3.57 8.75 -15.50
N TRP A 163 3.61 7.76 -14.61
CA TRP A 163 2.75 7.65 -13.42
C TRP A 163 2.63 8.97 -12.63
N GLN A 164 3.76 9.67 -12.51
CA GLN A 164 3.90 10.96 -11.82
C GLN A 164 3.10 12.12 -12.43
N ASN A 165 2.71 12.00 -13.71
CA ASN A 165 1.94 12.99 -14.46
C ASN A 165 0.47 12.61 -14.62
N SER A 166 0.01 11.52 -14.00
CA SER A 166 -1.38 11.09 -14.09
C SER A 166 -2.26 11.83 -13.08
N PRO A 167 -3.30 12.56 -13.51
CA PRO A 167 -4.22 13.23 -12.58
C PRO A 167 -4.90 12.27 -11.60
N SER A 168 -5.15 11.02 -12.00
CA SER A 168 -5.74 10.01 -11.11
C SER A 168 -4.81 9.62 -9.97
N GLU A 169 -3.50 9.54 -10.24
CA GLU A 169 -2.47 9.23 -9.25
C GLU A 169 -2.31 10.39 -8.28
N TYR A 170 -2.28 11.63 -8.79
CA TYR A 170 -2.25 12.82 -7.96
C TYR A 170 -3.45 12.89 -7.00
N ASP A 171 -4.66 12.68 -7.53
CA ASP A 171 -5.89 12.66 -6.73
C ASP A 171 -5.88 11.54 -5.68
N ALA A 172 -5.32 10.36 -6.03
CA ALA A 172 -5.23 9.21 -5.12
C ALA A 172 -4.26 9.48 -3.97
N VAL A 173 -3.05 9.99 -4.28
CA VAL A 173 -2.06 10.41 -3.28
C VAL A 173 -2.64 11.50 -2.39
N LYS A 174 -3.24 12.54 -2.96
CA LYS A 174 -3.86 13.64 -2.19
C LYS A 174 -4.93 13.12 -1.22
N SER A 175 -5.75 12.17 -1.66
CA SER A 175 -6.78 11.56 -0.82
C SER A 175 -6.19 10.71 0.29
N SER A 176 -5.18 9.87 0.00
CA SER A 176 -4.49 9.09 1.03
C SER A 176 -3.90 10.00 2.11
N ILE A 177 -3.19 11.05 1.69
CA ILE A 177 -2.61 12.06 2.59
C ILE A 177 -3.68 12.67 3.49
N SER A 178 -4.82 13.09 2.92
CA SER A 178 -5.92 13.68 3.69
C SER A 178 -6.47 12.70 4.72
N ILE A 179 -6.72 11.44 4.32
CA ILE A 179 -7.26 10.40 5.20
C ILE A 179 -6.30 10.10 6.35
N PHE A 180 -5.02 9.94 6.04
CA PHE A 180 -3.99 9.68 7.03
C PHE A 180 -3.80 10.85 7.98
N SER A 181 -3.91 12.08 7.50
CA SER A 181 -3.79 13.26 8.37
C SER A 181 -4.98 13.39 9.32
N GLN A 182 -6.20 13.08 8.85
CA GLN A 182 -7.42 13.14 9.65
C GLN A 182 -7.49 12.03 10.71
N ASN A 183 -7.07 10.81 10.35
CA ASN A 183 -7.23 9.63 11.21
C ASN A 183 -5.91 9.17 11.86
N HIS A 184 -4.84 9.98 11.81
CA HIS A 184 -3.49 9.57 12.20
C HIS A 184 -3.43 8.92 13.58
N ASN A 185 -3.97 9.62 14.60
CA ASN A 185 -3.90 9.18 16.00
C ASN A 185 -4.66 7.87 16.23
N GLU A 186 -5.79 7.69 15.54
CA GLU A 186 -6.58 6.46 15.62
C GLU A 186 -5.89 5.31 14.89
N PHE A 187 -5.31 5.57 13.71
CA PHE A 187 -4.52 4.57 12.98
C PHE A 187 -3.33 4.08 13.79
N ILE A 188 -2.50 4.97 14.34
CA ILE A 188 -1.35 4.55 15.15
C ILE A 188 -1.79 3.78 16.41
N SER A 189 -2.91 4.18 17.02
CA SER A 189 -3.48 3.50 18.19
C SER A 189 -3.97 2.10 17.85
N ILE A 190 -4.73 1.93 16.75
CA ILE A 190 -5.27 0.64 16.33
C ILE A 190 -4.15 -0.32 15.91
N LEU A 191 -3.16 0.19 15.18
CA LEU A 191 -2.03 -0.61 14.69
C LEU A 191 -0.97 -0.90 15.76
N ASN A 192 -1.09 -0.26 16.93
CA ASN A 192 -0.10 -0.25 18.00
C ASN A 192 1.29 0.17 17.49
N VAL A 193 1.34 1.31 16.81
CA VAL A 193 2.54 1.87 16.18
C VAL A 193 2.97 3.12 16.92
N LYS A 194 4.27 3.26 17.20
CA LYS A 194 4.85 4.40 17.93
C LYS A 194 5.89 5.11 17.09
N GLY A 195 6.08 6.40 17.35
CA GLY A 195 7.18 7.19 16.78
C GLY A 195 7.06 7.54 15.29
N ILE A 196 5.95 7.17 14.63
CA ILE A 196 5.67 7.58 13.25
C ILE A 196 5.06 8.98 13.29
N LYS A 197 5.79 9.98 12.78
CA LYS A 197 5.22 11.29 12.45
C LYS A 197 4.96 11.35 10.96
N ILE A 198 3.74 11.77 10.60
CA ILE A 198 3.39 12.03 9.20
C ILE A 198 4.06 13.32 8.73
N ASN A 199 4.79 13.23 7.62
CA ASN A 199 5.18 14.41 6.83
C ASN A 199 4.90 14.12 5.36
N HIS A 200 3.66 14.33 4.95
CA HIS A 200 3.23 14.16 3.56
C HIS A 200 3.46 15.47 2.79
N SER A 201 4.12 15.41 1.63
CA SER A 201 4.30 16.56 0.73
C SER A 201 3.85 16.22 -0.68
N LEU A 202 3.19 17.18 -1.34
CA LEU A 202 2.65 17.07 -2.70
C LEU A 202 3.51 17.78 -3.78
N SER A 203 4.78 18.14 -3.49
CA SER A 203 5.59 19.01 -4.37
C SER A 203 6.89 18.36 -4.89
N PRO A 204 7.28 18.64 -6.15
CA PRO A 204 6.68 18.15 -7.38
C PRO A 204 7.51 16.95 -7.90
N LEU A 205 6.87 15.82 -8.21
CA LEU A 205 7.49 14.65 -8.86
C LEU A 205 8.53 13.82 -8.06
N SER A 206 8.66 14.01 -6.74
CA SER A 206 9.22 12.97 -5.88
C SER A 206 8.20 12.56 -4.83
N THR A 207 7.33 11.61 -5.18
CA THR A 207 6.50 10.86 -4.22
C THR A 207 7.45 9.99 -3.38
N SER A 208 8.26 10.61 -2.53
CA SER A 208 8.96 9.92 -1.46
C SER A 208 8.16 10.18 -0.20
N TYR A 209 7.48 9.16 0.31
CA TYR A 209 7.03 9.17 1.69
C TYR A 209 8.29 9.30 2.55
N LYS A 210 8.64 10.53 2.96
CA LYS A 210 9.75 10.77 3.89
C LYS A 210 9.22 10.58 5.28
N TYR A 211 9.22 9.32 5.66
CA TYR A 211 8.99 8.85 7.00
C TYR A 211 10.21 9.18 7.88
N TYR A 212 10.03 10.02 8.89
CA TYR A 212 11.07 10.33 9.85
C TYR A 212 10.81 9.56 11.14
N ILE A 213 11.78 8.74 11.53
CA ILE A 213 11.82 8.15 12.87
C ILE A 213 12.29 9.26 13.80
N LYS A 214 11.45 9.64 14.77
CA LYS A 214 11.95 10.38 15.94
C LYS A 214 12.18 9.35 17.03
N LEU A 215 13.45 9.05 17.30
CA LEU A 215 13.89 8.32 18.48
C LEU A 215 13.55 9.16 19.73
#